data_AF-A0A6L8GEK9-F1
#
_entry.id   AF-A0A6L8GEK9-F1
#
_cell.length_a   1.000
_cell.length_b   1.000
_cell.length_c   1.000
_cell.angle_alpha   90.00
_cell.angle_beta   90.00
_cell.angle_gamma   90.00
#
_symmetry.space_group_name_H-M   'P 1'
#
loop_
_entity.id
_entity.type
_entity.pdbx_description
1 polymer ?
#
loop_
_entity_poly.entity_id
_entity_poly.type
_entity_poly.pdbx_seq_one_letter_code
_entity_poly.pdbx_strand_id
1 'polypeptide(L)'
;MRQRRSELDRHATELLALRRAGATVAQLTRWLRLERDTVVATTTVGRWLGRVDAHRIDQCDDFNAVVALVRLRARDRELRFPRLAVSCIDPVGYHVLRLRAEGASIGECQRALRDDHGLRVHRSTVSRWLRKRLHGEA
;
A
#
# COMPACT_ATOMS: atom_id res chain seq x y z
N MET A 1 -26.91 -1.89 -29.53
CA MET A 1 -25.46 -2.03 -29.30
C MET A 1 -25.22 -3.25 -28.42
N ARG A 2 -24.53 -4.27 -28.95
CA ARG A 2 -24.27 -5.54 -28.24
C ARG A 2 -23.19 -5.28 -27.19
N GLN A 3 -23.58 -5.05 -25.95
CA GLN A 3 -22.64 -4.87 -24.84
C GLN A 3 -21.80 -6.13 -24.74
N ARG A 4 -20.52 -6.04 -25.14
CA ARG A 4 -19.52 -7.06 -24.84
C ARG A 4 -19.62 -7.29 -23.33
N ARG A 5 -20.07 -8.47 -22.90
CA ARG A 5 -19.97 -8.90 -21.50
C ARG A 5 -18.52 -8.67 -21.12
N SER A 6 -18.27 -7.67 -20.29
CA SER A 6 -16.91 -7.39 -19.86
C SER A 6 -16.51 -8.55 -18.97
N GLU A 7 -15.28 -9.04 -19.05
CA GLU A 7 -14.78 -10.07 -18.12
C GLU A 7 -14.98 -9.64 -16.64
N LEU A 8 -15.09 -8.34 -16.38
CA LEU A 8 -15.48 -7.77 -15.08
C LEU A 8 -16.90 -8.08 -14.65
N ASP A 9 -17.84 -8.23 -15.59
CA ASP A 9 -19.24 -8.56 -15.31
C ASP A 9 -19.36 -9.98 -14.75
N ARG A 10 -18.41 -10.86 -15.07
CA ARG A 10 -18.30 -12.21 -14.49
C ARG A 10 -18.00 -12.19 -12.98
N HIS A 11 -17.27 -11.17 -12.52
CA HIS A 11 -16.88 -10.99 -11.13
C HIS A 11 -17.60 -9.80 -10.48
N ALA A 12 -18.73 -9.38 -11.06
CA ALA A 12 -19.40 -8.16 -10.65
C ALA A 12 -19.84 -8.23 -9.18
N THR A 13 -20.35 -9.38 -8.76
CA THR A 13 -20.82 -9.60 -7.40
C THR A 13 -19.68 -9.50 -6.38
N GLU A 14 -18.56 -10.20 -6.60
CA GLU A 14 -17.44 -10.17 -5.66
C GLU A 14 -16.79 -8.77 -5.60
N LEU A 15 -16.67 -8.09 -6.75
CA LEU A 15 -16.13 -6.74 -6.82
C LEU A 15 -16.98 -5.72 -6.06
N LEU A 16 -18.32 -5.81 -6.18
CA LEU A 16 -19.24 -4.96 -5.43
C LEU A 16 -19.22 -5.30 -3.94
N ALA A 17 -19.16 -6.58 -3.58
CA ALA A 17 -19.05 -7.00 -2.19
C ALA A 17 -17.76 -6.47 -1.53
N LEU A 18 -16.62 -6.55 -2.24
CA LEU A 18 -15.36 -5.92 -1.81
C LEU A 18 -15.49 -4.40 -1.71
N ARG A 19 -16.17 -3.76 -2.65
CA ARG A 19 -16.38 -2.30 -2.61
C ARG A 19 -17.25 -1.88 -1.43
N ARG A 20 -18.32 -2.63 -1.12
CA ARG A 20 -19.16 -2.44 0.07
C ARG A 20 -18.37 -2.65 1.36
N ALA A 21 -17.44 -3.61 1.37
CA ALA A 21 -16.50 -3.83 2.48
C ALA A 21 -15.39 -2.75 2.59
N GLY A 22 -15.41 -1.71 1.74
CA GLY A 22 -14.47 -0.58 1.80
C GLY A 22 -13.18 -0.78 1.00
N ALA A 23 -13.16 -1.69 0.02
CA ALA A 23 -12.02 -1.84 -0.88
C ALA A 23 -11.88 -0.65 -1.83
N THR A 24 -10.64 -0.18 -1.99
CA THR A 24 -10.27 0.85 -2.99
C THR A 24 -10.20 0.25 -4.40
N VAL A 25 -10.29 1.10 -5.44
CA VAL A 25 -10.20 0.65 -6.84
C VAL A 25 -8.88 -0.08 -7.15
N ALA A 26 -7.79 0.37 -6.53
CA ALA A 26 -6.48 -0.29 -6.63
C ALA A 26 -6.49 -1.69 -6.00
N GLN A 27 -7.15 -1.86 -4.85
CA GLN A 27 -7.31 -3.16 -4.19
C GLN A 27 -8.17 -4.11 -5.02
N LEU A 28 -9.26 -3.63 -5.62
CA LEU A 28 -10.09 -4.44 -6.53
C LEU A 28 -9.29 -4.94 -7.74
N THR A 29 -8.50 -4.05 -8.35
CA THR A 29 -7.64 -4.38 -9.49
C THR A 29 -6.59 -5.43 -9.12
N ARG A 30 -6.01 -5.30 -7.92
CA ARG A 30 -5.03 -6.26 -7.42
C ARG A 30 -5.67 -7.59 -7.04
N TRP A 31 -6.86 -7.58 -6.46
CA TRP A 31 -7.62 -8.79 -6.16
C TRP A 31 -7.92 -9.57 -7.44
N LEU A 32 -8.37 -8.91 -8.51
CA LEU A 32 -8.58 -9.53 -9.82
C LEU A 32 -7.31 -10.21 -10.34
N ARG A 33 -6.16 -9.54 -10.22
CA ARG A 33 -4.87 -10.09 -10.65
C ARG A 33 -4.43 -11.30 -9.81
N LEU A 34 -4.64 -11.28 -8.49
CA LEU A 34 -4.10 -12.30 -7.59
C LEU A 34 -5.01 -13.51 -7.44
N GLU A 35 -6.33 -13.30 -7.42
CA GLU A 35 -7.32 -14.33 -7.10
C GLU A 35 -8.05 -14.85 -8.34
N ARG A 36 -8.01 -14.12 -9.46
CA ARG A 36 -8.70 -14.48 -10.71
C ARG A 36 -7.80 -14.48 -11.94
N ASP A 37 -6.51 -14.18 -11.77
CA ASP A 37 -5.52 -14.03 -12.86
C ASP A 37 -5.93 -13.03 -13.97
N THR A 38 -6.83 -12.10 -13.64
CA THR A 38 -7.37 -11.13 -14.60
C THR A 38 -6.62 -9.82 -14.49
N VAL A 39 -5.85 -9.48 -15.53
CA VAL A 39 -5.09 -8.22 -15.59
C VAL A 39 -5.97 -7.12 -16.17
N VAL A 40 -6.38 -6.19 -15.32
CA VAL A 40 -7.21 -5.04 -15.70
C VAL A 40 -6.54 -3.74 -15.25
N ALA A 41 -6.70 -2.65 -16.00
CA ALA A 41 -6.23 -1.35 -15.58
C ALA A 41 -7.15 -0.74 -14.50
N THR A 42 -6.57 -0.03 -13.53
CA THR A 42 -7.30 0.65 -12.45
C THR A 42 -8.37 1.62 -12.99
N THR A 43 -8.09 2.29 -14.11
CA THR A 43 -9.02 3.20 -14.79
C THR A 43 -10.22 2.47 -15.38
N THR A 44 -10.04 1.24 -15.86
CA THR A 44 -11.10 0.39 -16.38
C THR A 44 -12.05 -0.05 -15.25
N VAL A 45 -11.51 -0.44 -14.09
CA VAL A 45 -12.33 -0.76 -12.91
C VAL A 45 -13.09 0.46 -12.41
N GLY A 46 -12.46 1.64 -12.38
CA GLY A 46 -13.13 2.90 -12.02
C GLY A 46 -14.27 3.26 -12.97
N ARG A 47 -14.05 3.16 -14.29
CA ARG A 47 -15.10 3.37 -15.31
C ARG A 47 -16.22 2.33 -15.21
N TRP A 48 -15.88 1.08 -14.93
CA TRP A 48 -16.86 0.01 -14.74
C TRP A 48 -17.73 0.29 -13.51
N LEU A 49 -17.14 0.66 -12.37
CA LEU A 49 -17.89 1.05 -11.16
C LEU A 49 -18.83 2.25 -11.40
N GLY A 50 -18.45 3.20 -12.26
CA GLY A 50 -19.32 4.33 -12.63
C GLY A 50 -20.46 3.97 -13.59
N ARG A 51 -20.41 2.79 -14.23
CA ARG A 51 -21.45 2.29 -15.15
C ARG A 51 -22.39 1.30 -14.46
N VAL A 52 -21.90 0.57 -13.47
CA VAL A 52 -22.69 -0.42 -12.75
C VAL A 52 -23.61 0.31 -11.78
N ASP A 53 -24.87 0.45 -12.16
CA ASP A 53 -25.92 0.85 -11.22
C ASP A 53 -26.00 -0.18 -10.08
N ALA A 54 -25.78 0.30 -8.86
CA ALA A 54 -25.70 -0.49 -7.63
C ALA A 54 -26.97 -1.32 -7.30
N HIS A 55 -28.01 -1.21 -8.14
CA HIS A 55 -29.32 -1.84 -8.00
C HIS A 55 -29.42 -3.27 -8.55
N ARG A 56 -28.39 -3.79 -9.24
CA ARG A 56 -28.57 -5.02 -10.05
C ARG A 56 -28.02 -6.32 -9.47
N ILE A 57 -27.45 -6.32 -8.27
CA ILE A 57 -26.77 -7.52 -7.75
C ILE A 57 -27.06 -7.71 -6.25
N ASP A 58 -28.08 -8.53 -6.00
CA ASP A 58 -28.55 -8.99 -4.69
C ASP A 58 -28.29 -10.48 -4.44
N GLN A 59 -27.35 -11.11 -5.16
CA GLN A 59 -27.12 -12.55 -5.02
C GLN A 59 -25.63 -12.90 -5.05
N CYS A 60 -25.00 -12.92 -3.87
CA CYS A 60 -24.24 -14.08 -3.42
C CYS A 60 -24.03 -13.99 -1.90
N ASP A 61 -24.79 -14.78 -1.13
CA ASP A 61 -24.65 -14.81 0.33
C ASP A 61 -23.37 -15.55 0.80
N ASP A 62 -22.61 -16.15 -0.13
CA ASP A 62 -21.49 -17.04 0.21
C ASP A 62 -20.09 -16.37 0.12
N PHE A 63 -19.95 -15.20 -0.51
CA PHE A 63 -18.66 -14.51 -0.61
C PHE A 63 -18.41 -13.56 0.56
N ASN A 64 -17.60 -13.99 1.54
CA ASN A 64 -17.17 -13.13 2.64
C ASN A 64 -16.10 -12.11 2.19
N ALA A 65 -16.57 -10.96 1.71
CA ALA A 65 -15.73 -9.88 1.22
C ALA A 65 -14.79 -9.29 2.28
N VAL A 66 -15.18 -9.30 3.56
CA VAL A 66 -14.33 -8.81 4.66
C VAL A 66 -13.12 -9.72 4.82
N VAL A 67 -13.33 -11.04 4.86
CA VAL A 67 -12.24 -12.02 4.95
C VAL A 67 -11.34 -11.95 3.71
N ALA A 68 -11.92 -11.87 2.51
CA ALA A 68 -11.16 -11.71 1.28
C ALA A 68 -10.28 -10.43 1.31
N LEU A 69 -10.81 -9.33 1.83
CA LEU A 69 -10.08 -8.07 1.96
C LEU A 69 -8.98 -8.14 3.02
N VAL A 70 -9.20 -8.83 4.15
CA VAL A 70 -8.17 -9.07 5.16
C VAL A 70 -7.02 -9.88 4.58
N ARG A 71 -7.32 -10.98 3.87
CA ARG A 71 -6.32 -11.80 3.17
C ARG A 71 -5.55 -10.99 2.14
N LEU A 72 -6.26 -10.21 1.33
CA LEU A 72 -5.66 -9.33 0.33
C LEU A 72 -4.70 -8.32 0.98
N ARG A 73 -5.11 -7.69 2.10
CA ARG A 73 -4.28 -6.73 2.84
C ARG A 73 -3.07 -7.39 3.49
N ALA A 74 -3.21 -8.61 4.02
CA ALA A 74 -2.10 -9.38 4.56
C ALA A 74 -1.08 -9.72 3.45
N ARG A 75 -1.56 -10.19 2.29
CA ARG A 75 -0.72 -10.45 1.12
C ARG A 75 -0.08 -9.17 0.55
N ASP A 76 -0.77 -8.04 0.62
CA ASP A 76 -0.22 -6.73 0.30
C ASP A 76 0.91 -6.35 1.27
N ARG A 77 0.80 -6.70 2.55
CA ARG A 77 1.89 -6.51 3.51
C ARG A 77 3.06 -7.42 3.13
N GLU A 78 2.84 -8.71 2.90
CA GLU A 78 3.84 -9.70 2.42
C GLU A 78 4.62 -9.22 1.19
N LEU A 79 3.91 -8.76 0.16
CA LEU A 79 4.54 -8.24 -1.06
C LEU A 79 5.26 -6.89 -0.85
N ARG A 80 4.86 -6.11 0.17
CA ARG A 80 5.54 -4.87 0.55
C ARG A 80 6.72 -5.12 1.51
N PHE A 81 6.77 -6.24 2.24
CA PHE A 81 7.81 -6.52 3.23
C PHE A 81 9.23 -6.50 2.66
N PRO A 82 9.55 -6.90 1.41
CA PRO A 82 10.90 -6.71 0.86
C PRO A 82 11.32 -5.24 0.72
N ARG A 83 10.36 -4.32 0.60
CA ARG A 83 10.59 -2.88 0.38
C ARG A 83 10.36 -2.01 1.63
N LEU A 84 9.68 -2.55 2.64
CA LEU A 84 9.37 -1.86 3.90
C LEU A 84 10.32 -2.23 5.05
N ALA A 85 11.20 -3.22 4.87
CA ALA A 85 11.92 -3.84 5.99
C ALA A 85 13.21 -3.14 6.45
N VAL A 86 13.72 -2.12 5.74
CA VAL A 86 14.93 -1.41 6.19
C VAL A 86 14.78 0.06 5.83
N SER A 87 14.75 0.95 6.82
CA SER A 87 14.84 2.39 6.57
C SER A 87 16.10 2.64 5.75
N CYS A 88 16.05 3.51 4.74
CA CYS A 88 17.28 3.89 4.01
C CYS A 88 18.36 4.49 4.92
N ILE A 89 17.97 4.93 6.13
CA ILE A 89 18.90 5.40 7.17
C ILE A 89 19.51 4.23 7.96
N ASP A 90 18.87 3.06 8.03
CA ASP A 90 19.36 1.93 8.85
C ASP A 90 20.79 1.46 8.48
N PRO A 91 21.18 1.34 7.19
CA PRO A 91 22.55 0.96 6.83
C PRO A 91 23.62 1.95 7.33
N VAL A 92 23.24 3.21 7.51
CA VAL A 92 24.12 4.31 7.96
C VAL A 92 23.72 4.84 9.34
N GLY A 93 22.91 4.08 10.08
CA GLY A 93 22.28 4.54 11.31
C GLY A 93 23.31 4.87 12.39
N TYR A 94 24.44 4.16 12.40
CA TYR A 94 25.55 4.42 13.30
C TYR A 94 26.08 5.86 13.18
N HIS A 95 26.15 6.40 11.96
CA HIS A 95 26.67 7.74 11.71
C HIS A 95 25.73 8.80 12.29
N VAL A 96 24.41 8.62 12.09
CA VAL A 96 23.38 9.51 12.63
C VAL A 96 23.34 9.47 14.16
N LEU A 97 23.47 8.27 14.75
CA LEU A 97 23.52 8.11 16.21
C LEU A 97 24.77 8.76 16.81
N ARG A 98 25.93 8.60 16.17
CA ARG A 98 27.18 9.26 16.57
C ARG A 98 27.04 10.79 16.56
N LEU A 99 26.55 11.37 15.48
CA LEU A 99 26.30 12.80 15.38
C LEU A 99 25.36 13.30 16.48
N ARG A 100 24.33 12.52 16.83
CA ARG A 100 23.41 12.87 17.93
C ARG A 100 24.08 12.80 19.30
N ALA A 101 25.00 11.87 19.52
CA ALA A 101 25.79 11.81 20.75
C ALA A 101 26.76 13.00 20.87
N GLU A 102 27.27 13.51 19.75
CA GLU A 102 28.10 14.72 19.66
C GLU A 102 27.28 16.03 19.76
N GLY A 103 25.97 15.95 19.95
CA GLY A 103 25.09 17.12 20.10
C GLY A 103 24.62 17.74 18.79
N ALA A 104 24.89 17.12 17.64
CA ALA A 104 24.45 17.63 16.35
C ALA A 104 22.92 17.72 16.24
N SER A 105 22.47 18.77 15.59
CA SER A 105 21.07 18.99 15.23
C SER A 105 20.58 18.01 14.16
N ILE A 106 19.27 17.89 14.02
CA ILE A 106 18.63 17.07 12.97
C ILE A 106 19.02 17.55 11.57
N GLY A 107 19.23 18.86 11.40
CA GLY A 107 19.65 19.45 10.13
C GLY A 107 21.10 19.12 9.78
N GLU A 108 21.98 19.00 10.77
CA GLU A 108 23.36 18.53 10.58
C GLU A 108 23.38 17.04 10.24
N CYS A 109 22.58 16.23 10.93
CA CYS A 109 22.41 14.81 10.58
C CYS A 109 21.91 14.63 9.13
N GLN A 110 20.96 15.46 8.68
CA GLN A 110 20.46 15.43 7.31
C GLN A 110 21.50 15.89 6.28
N ARG A 111 22.35 16.87 6.63
CA ARG A 111 23.45 17.32 5.76
C ARG A 111 24.50 16.23 5.64
N ALA A 112 24.96 15.66 6.75
CA ALA A 112 25.93 14.57 6.75
C ALA A 112 25.43 13.33 6.00
N LEU A 113 24.15 12.95 6.14
CA LEU A 113 23.55 11.88 5.34
C LEU A 113 23.61 12.15 3.83
N ARG A 114 23.43 13.40 3.41
CA ARG A 114 23.50 13.80 2.01
C ARG A 114 24.95 13.84 1.51
N ASP A 115 25.84 14.40 2.31
CA ASP A 115 27.21 14.75 1.90
C ASP A 115 28.15 13.53 1.99
N ASP A 116 28.02 12.70 3.04
CA ASP A 116 28.88 11.53 3.28
C ASP A 116 28.32 10.23 2.68
N HIS A 117 26.99 10.13 2.53
CA HIS A 117 26.31 8.90 2.13
C HIS A 117 25.39 9.06 0.90
N GLY A 118 25.28 10.26 0.31
CA GLY A 118 24.42 10.51 -0.85
C GLY A 118 22.91 10.36 -0.58
N LEU A 119 22.50 10.21 0.68
CA LEU A 119 21.12 9.93 1.07
C LEU A 119 20.33 11.23 1.24
N ARG A 120 19.51 11.54 0.23
CA ARG A 120 18.60 12.69 0.26
C ARG A 120 17.32 12.35 1.04
N VAL A 121 17.37 12.54 2.35
CA VAL A 121 16.21 12.39 3.24
C VAL A 121 15.75 13.73 3.80
N HIS A 122 14.44 13.88 3.99
CA HIS A 122 13.91 15.08 4.64
C HIS A 122 14.22 15.07 6.15
N ARG A 123 14.40 16.25 6.76
CA ARG A 123 14.67 16.40 8.21
C ARG A 123 13.63 15.70 9.09
N SER A 124 12.37 15.63 8.66
CA SER A 124 11.30 14.91 9.39
C SER A 124 11.48 13.40 9.34
N THR A 125 12.08 12.85 8.28
CA THR A 125 12.44 11.43 8.19
C THR A 125 13.53 11.09 9.19
N VAL A 126 14.58 11.93 9.28
CA VAL A 126 15.65 11.78 10.27
C VAL A 126 15.10 11.87 11.70
N SER A 127 14.23 12.85 11.98
CA SER A 127 13.60 13.01 13.29
C SER A 127 12.71 11.81 13.66
N ARG A 128 11.90 11.30 12.72
CA ARG A 128 11.06 10.12 12.95
C ARG A 128 11.90 8.87 13.18
N TRP A 129 12.96 8.69 12.38
CA TRP A 129 13.89 7.57 12.52
C TRP A 129 14.60 7.59 13.88
N LEU A 130 15.09 8.75 14.30
CA LEU A 130 15.70 8.93 15.61
C LEU A 130 14.72 8.69 16.75
N ARG A 131 13.49 9.22 16.67
CA ARG A 131 12.47 8.94 17.71
C ARG A 131 12.19 7.45 17.82
N LYS A 132 12.03 6.76 16.69
CA LYS A 132 11.80 5.31 16.69
C LYS A 132 12.94 4.53 17.36
N ARG A 133 14.20 4.92 17.10
CA ARG A 133 15.40 4.24 17.64
C ARG A 133 15.74 4.63 19.08
N LEU A 134 15.46 5.86 19.51
CA LEU A 134 15.73 6.34 20.87
C LEU A 134 14.62 6.00 21.86
N HIS A 135 13.36 5.95 21.43
CA HIS A 135 12.22 5.65 22.29
C HIS A 135 11.73 4.19 22.22
N GLY A 136 12.36 3.35 21.38
CA GLY A 136 12.11 1.90 21.39
C GLY A 136 10.68 1.48 21.01
N GLU A 137 9.93 2.29 20.27
CA GLU A 137 8.65 1.84 19.72
C GLU A 137 8.92 0.89 18.54
N ALA A 138 8.86 -0.41 18.83
CA ALA A 138 8.95 -1.52 17.87
C ALA A 138 7.80 -1.46 16.85
#